data_AF-A0A6J1B9R7-F1
#
_entry.id   AF-A0A6J1B9R7-F1
#
_cell.length_a   1.000
_cell.length_b   1.000
_cell.length_c   1.000
_cell.angle_alpha   90.00
_cell.angle_beta   90.00
_cell.angle_gamma   90.00
#
_symmetry.space_group_name_H-M   'P 1'
#
loop_
_entity.id
_entity.type
_entity.pdbx_description
1 polymer ?
#
loop_
_entity_poly.entity_id
_entity_poly.type
_entity_poly.pdbx_seq_one_letter_code
_entity_poly.pdbx_strand_id
1 'polypeptide(L)'
;MNSTRFLFSNGVVSRSSEAPPVTTFLESLPGAYTTTRTHENGSTLLFWERHIKRLANSARILLNSKPELIFKPTKKYPLFLSPLSITSSMKWESRIRSLVNNSMNQVLPIALKERSDGEELAVTALVCGDFEKLKEMKNVGDDDGFFGVLDVHLHVGNYVPPVFGIDENGAHLALVGRGRDVAAAKYSAWVRLRKPLDKLRPPSVTELLLSNDGDRILEGCITNFFVICRRDKSDDYDSAYSVEVQTAPITEGVLPGVIRQLVIEVCLSKGIPVHEVAPSWEKHGLWEEAFVTT
;
A
#
# COMPACT_ATOMS: atom_id res chain seq x y z
N MET A 1 -12.31 10.85 22.78
CA MET A 1 -12.37 9.38 22.89
C MET A 1 -10.95 8.83 22.76
N ASN A 2 -10.51 7.98 23.68
CA ASN A 2 -9.21 7.30 23.52
C ASN A 2 -9.36 6.30 22.37
N SER A 3 -8.68 6.57 21.25
CA SER A 3 -8.64 5.64 20.12
C SER A 3 -7.94 4.35 20.57
N THR A 4 -8.68 3.25 20.56
CA THR A 4 -8.18 1.91 20.84
C THR A 4 -7.18 1.53 19.76
N ARG A 5 -6.01 1.04 20.16
CA ARG A 5 -4.96 0.62 19.23
C ARG A 5 -4.30 -0.64 19.74
N PHE A 6 -3.94 -1.52 18.82
CA PHE A 6 -3.27 -2.77 19.13
C PHE A 6 -2.04 -2.91 18.24
N LEU A 7 -0.96 -3.41 18.83
CA LEU A 7 0.21 -3.85 18.09
C LEU A 7 0.51 -5.28 18.51
N PHE A 8 0.45 -6.20 17.57
CA PHE A 8 0.97 -7.55 17.73
C PHE A 8 2.36 -7.65 17.12
N SER A 9 3.32 -8.18 17.86
CA SER A 9 4.70 -8.37 17.42
C SER A 9 5.29 -9.59 18.10
N ASN A 10 5.71 -10.58 17.31
CA ASN A 10 6.40 -11.79 17.80
C ASN A 10 5.71 -12.46 19.01
N GLY A 11 4.37 -12.59 18.95
CA GLY A 11 3.58 -13.24 20.00
C GLY A 11 3.09 -12.31 21.13
N VAL A 12 3.53 -11.06 21.17
CA VAL A 12 3.14 -10.08 22.19
C VAL A 12 2.10 -9.12 21.64
N VAL A 13 1.02 -8.87 22.41
CA VAL A 13 -0.01 -7.88 22.11
C VAL A 13 0.16 -6.67 23.03
N SER A 14 0.52 -5.52 22.46
CA SER A 14 0.55 -4.21 23.13
C SER A 14 -0.74 -3.45 22.87
N ARG A 15 -1.20 -2.64 23.84
CA ARG A 15 -2.50 -1.94 23.78
C ARG A 15 -2.38 -0.44 24.02
N SER A 16 -3.21 0.33 23.33
CA SER A 16 -3.47 1.77 23.54
C SER A 16 -2.19 2.62 23.68
N SER A 17 -1.79 2.99 24.90
CA SER A 17 -0.58 3.80 25.14
C SER A 17 0.71 3.11 24.74
N GLU A 18 0.74 1.77 24.76
CA GLU A 18 1.87 0.97 24.33
C GLU A 18 1.87 0.71 22.81
N ALA A 19 0.73 0.92 22.15
CA ALA A 19 0.58 0.79 20.70
C ALA A 19 0.74 2.16 20.01
N PRO A 20 1.86 2.41 19.30
CA PRO A 20 2.10 3.68 18.66
C PRO A 20 1.10 3.95 17.52
N PRO A 21 0.96 5.21 17.06
CA PRO A 21 0.26 5.51 15.81
C PRO A 21 0.84 4.71 14.64
N VAL A 22 0.01 4.36 13.65
CA VAL A 22 0.44 3.54 12.49
C VAL A 22 1.61 4.17 11.72
N THR A 23 1.66 5.51 11.65
CA THR A 23 2.77 6.25 11.02
C THR A 23 4.07 6.02 11.78
N THR A 24 4.08 6.22 13.10
CA THR A 24 5.24 5.95 13.97
C THR A 24 5.68 4.49 13.89
N PHE A 25 4.72 3.55 13.87
CA PHE A 25 5.00 2.13 13.69
C PHE A 25 5.73 1.85 12.37
N LEU A 26 5.19 2.29 11.24
CA LEU A 26 5.81 2.10 9.92
C LEU A 26 7.16 2.83 9.78
N GLU A 27 7.34 3.96 10.47
CA GLU A 27 8.64 4.65 10.49
C GLU A 27 9.71 3.88 11.25
N SER A 28 9.33 3.12 12.28
CA SER A 28 10.26 2.46 13.20
C SER A 28 10.87 1.16 12.67
N LEU A 29 10.16 0.47 11.77
CA LEU A 29 10.52 -0.83 11.23
C LEU A 29 10.64 -0.77 9.70
N PRO A 30 11.74 -1.26 9.10
CA PRO A 30 11.79 -1.51 7.66
C PRO A 30 10.90 -2.72 7.32
N GLY A 31 10.49 -2.85 6.07
CA GLY A 31 9.63 -3.96 5.67
C GLY A 31 8.68 -3.65 4.52
N ALA A 32 8.09 -4.72 3.98
CA ALA A 32 6.91 -4.63 3.13
C ALA A 32 5.67 -4.53 4.01
N TYR A 33 4.66 -3.76 3.58
CA TYR A 33 3.42 -3.67 4.35
C TYR A 33 2.18 -3.60 3.47
N THR A 34 1.02 -3.94 4.04
CA THR A 34 -0.29 -3.72 3.46
C THR A 34 -1.24 -3.22 4.53
N THR A 35 -2.20 -2.40 4.14
CA THR A 35 -3.28 -1.94 5.01
C THR A 35 -4.60 -2.27 4.34
N THR A 36 -5.53 -2.83 5.10
CA THR A 36 -6.95 -2.95 4.74
C THR A 36 -7.80 -2.43 5.90
N ARG A 37 -9.11 -2.50 5.77
CA ARG A 37 -10.08 -2.18 6.81
C ARG A 37 -11.13 -3.27 6.95
N THR A 38 -11.76 -3.31 8.11
CA THR A 38 -13.01 -4.05 8.25
C THR A 38 -14.16 -3.31 7.56
N HIS A 39 -15.22 -4.06 7.25
CA HIS A 39 -16.49 -3.54 6.77
C HIS A 39 -17.63 -4.33 7.43
N GLU A 40 -18.87 -3.89 7.17
CA GLU A 40 -20.10 -4.49 7.68
C GLU A 40 -20.05 -4.67 9.20
N ASN A 41 -19.69 -3.59 9.91
CA ASN A 41 -19.57 -3.54 11.36
C ASN A 41 -18.55 -4.57 11.87
N GLY A 42 -17.34 -4.58 11.30
CA GLY A 42 -16.26 -5.47 11.74
C GLY A 42 -16.36 -6.94 11.29
N SER A 43 -17.39 -7.33 10.52
CA SER A 43 -17.65 -8.73 10.18
C SER A 43 -16.80 -9.25 9.01
N THR A 44 -16.35 -8.37 8.13
CA THR A 44 -15.54 -8.73 6.96
C THR A 44 -14.28 -7.88 6.85
N LEU A 45 -13.19 -8.44 6.32
CA LEU A 45 -12.00 -7.70 5.92
C LEU A 45 -12.03 -7.41 4.43
N LEU A 46 -11.98 -6.13 4.07
CA LEU A 46 -12.16 -5.69 2.69
C LEU A 46 -11.00 -6.19 1.81
N PHE A 47 -11.32 -6.99 0.78
CA PHE A 47 -10.36 -7.54 -0.20
C PHE A 47 -9.11 -8.22 0.41
N TRP A 48 -9.22 -8.84 1.59
CA TRP A 48 -8.07 -9.38 2.35
C TRP A 48 -7.11 -10.21 1.51
N GLU A 49 -7.65 -11.10 0.69
CA GLU A 49 -6.91 -11.96 -0.24
C GLU A 49 -6.00 -11.17 -1.19
N ARG A 50 -6.51 -10.08 -1.77
CA ARG A 50 -5.74 -9.21 -2.67
C ARG A 50 -4.66 -8.45 -1.90
N HIS A 51 -4.95 -8.02 -0.68
CA HIS A 51 -4.00 -7.33 0.19
C HIS A 51 -2.84 -8.24 0.62
N ILE A 52 -3.10 -9.51 0.96
CA ILE A 52 -2.08 -10.49 1.31
C ILE A 52 -1.21 -10.85 0.11
N LYS A 53 -1.81 -11.06 -1.07
CA LYS A 53 -1.05 -11.29 -2.30
C LYS A 53 -0.13 -10.11 -2.62
N ARG A 54 -0.61 -8.87 -2.46
CA ARG A 54 0.23 -7.66 -2.62
C ARG A 54 1.36 -7.58 -1.60
N LEU A 55 1.11 -7.93 -0.35
CA LEU A 55 2.14 -7.98 0.69
C LEU A 55 3.24 -8.98 0.35
N ALA A 56 2.86 -10.21 -0.03
CA ALA A 56 3.80 -11.23 -0.45
C ALA A 56 4.63 -10.77 -1.66
N ASN A 57 3.99 -10.20 -2.68
CA ASN A 57 4.68 -9.65 -3.84
C ASN A 57 5.64 -8.51 -3.47
N SER A 58 5.22 -7.59 -2.61
CA SER A 58 6.06 -6.48 -2.14
C SER A 58 7.30 -7.02 -1.42
N ALA A 59 7.13 -7.96 -0.49
CA ALA A 59 8.24 -8.57 0.24
C ALA A 59 9.23 -9.26 -0.72
N ARG A 60 8.73 -10.03 -1.69
CA ARG A 60 9.54 -10.70 -2.72
C ARG A 60 10.34 -9.72 -3.58
N ILE A 61 9.68 -8.66 -4.05
CA ILE A 61 10.32 -7.62 -4.87
C ILE A 61 11.46 -6.96 -4.07
N LEU A 62 11.21 -6.57 -2.81
CA LEU A 62 12.25 -5.97 -1.97
C LEU A 62 13.41 -6.92 -1.76
N LEU A 63 13.17 -8.18 -1.41
CA LEU A 63 14.22 -9.18 -1.21
C LEU A 63 15.09 -9.43 -2.46
N ASN A 64 14.47 -9.35 -3.65
CA ASN A 64 15.15 -9.56 -4.92
C ASN A 64 15.81 -8.31 -5.51
N SER A 65 15.54 -7.11 -4.99
CA SER A 65 16.04 -5.86 -5.61
C SER A 65 16.70 -4.89 -4.63
N LYS A 66 16.15 -4.78 -3.41
CA LYS A 66 16.53 -3.84 -2.36
C LYS A 66 16.36 -4.48 -0.97
N PRO A 67 17.11 -5.56 -0.64
CA PRO A 67 16.99 -6.25 0.64
C PRO A 67 17.25 -5.33 1.86
N GLU A 68 17.99 -4.23 1.70
CA GLU A 68 18.17 -3.20 2.72
C GLU A 68 16.86 -2.49 3.14
N LEU A 69 15.79 -2.61 2.35
CA LEU A 69 14.46 -2.07 2.66
C LEU A 69 13.60 -3.03 3.48
N ILE A 70 14.00 -4.30 3.63
CA ILE A 70 13.30 -5.29 4.47
C ILE A 70 14.06 -5.59 5.76
N PHE A 71 15.39 -5.60 5.72
CA PHE A 71 16.26 -5.81 6.89
C PHE A 71 16.72 -4.49 7.46
N LYS A 72 16.65 -4.33 8.78
CA LYS A 72 17.20 -3.13 9.44
C LYS A 72 18.72 -3.20 9.44
N PRO A 73 19.43 -2.23 8.83
CA PRO A 73 20.89 -2.19 8.93
C PRO A 73 21.28 -1.95 10.39
N THR A 74 22.18 -2.78 10.92
CA THR A 74 22.72 -2.59 12.26
C THR A 74 23.93 -1.67 12.17
N LYS A 75 24.11 -0.74 13.13
CA LYS A 75 25.24 0.22 13.15
C LYS A 75 26.62 -0.44 13.04
N LYS A 76 26.72 -1.72 13.40
CA LYS A 76 27.96 -2.50 13.36
C LYS A 76 28.29 -3.07 11.96
N TYR A 77 27.31 -3.15 11.06
CA TYR A 77 27.46 -3.77 9.74
C TYR A 77 26.56 -3.07 8.71
N PRO A 78 27.05 -2.02 8.03
CA PRO A 78 26.39 -1.51 6.82
C PRO A 78 26.59 -2.56 5.71
N LEU A 79 25.64 -3.46 5.53
CA LEU A 79 25.75 -4.51 4.51
C LEU A 79 25.23 -4.05 3.15
N PHE A 80 25.99 -4.45 2.13
CA PHE A 80 25.46 -4.75 0.81
C PHE A 80 24.92 -6.18 0.84
N LEU A 81 23.62 -6.33 1.09
CA LEU A 81 22.96 -7.63 0.94
C LEU A 81 22.75 -7.87 -0.56
N SER A 82 23.33 -8.97 -1.08
CA SER A 82 23.04 -9.40 -2.44
C SER A 82 21.56 -9.80 -2.56
N PRO A 83 20.92 -9.54 -3.71
CA PRO A 83 19.60 -10.07 -4.02
C PRO A 83 19.47 -11.57 -3.74
N LEU A 84 18.45 -11.96 -2.97
CA LEU A 84 18.27 -13.35 -2.51
C LEU A 84 17.64 -14.29 -3.55
N SER A 85 17.24 -13.76 -4.73
CA SER A 85 16.74 -14.54 -5.88
C SER A 85 15.64 -15.55 -5.54
N ILE A 86 14.55 -15.07 -4.94
CA ILE A 86 13.35 -15.86 -4.65
C ILE A 86 12.57 -16.11 -5.94
N THR A 87 12.58 -17.36 -6.41
CA THR A 87 12.01 -17.77 -7.71
C THR A 87 10.61 -18.42 -7.61
N SER A 88 10.29 -19.10 -6.50
CA SER A 88 8.99 -19.79 -6.33
C SER A 88 7.88 -18.89 -5.79
N SER A 89 7.13 -18.24 -6.70
CA SER A 89 6.07 -17.29 -6.31
C SER A 89 4.92 -17.91 -5.50
N MET A 90 4.49 -19.15 -5.82
CA MET A 90 3.33 -19.76 -5.16
C MET A 90 3.62 -20.24 -3.73
N LYS A 91 4.79 -20.84 -3.50
CA LYS A 91 5.22 -21.23 -2.15
C LYS A 91 5.43 -20.00 -1.27
N TRP A 92 5.99 -18.94 -1.84
CA TRP A 92 6.19 -17.66 -1.17
C TRP A 92 4.87 -17.04 -0.69
N GLU A 93 3.88 -16.92 -1.58
CA GLU A 93 2.59 -16.33 -1.22
C GLU A 93 1.89 -17.11 -0.11
N SER A 94 1.85 -18.44 -0.19
CA SER A 94 1.16 -19.28 0.80
C SER A 94 1.82 -19.21 2.19
N ARG A 95 3.15 -19.12 2.25
CA ARG A 95 3.91 -18.97 3.50
C ARG A 95 3.70 -17.61 4.17
N ILE A 96 3.83 -16.51 3.41
CA ILE A 96 3.54 -15.15 3.94
C ILE A 96 2.11 -15.07 4.44
N ARG A 97 1.15 -15.59 3.67
CA ARG A 97 -0.25 -15.68 4.06
C ARG A 97 -0.44 -16.42 5.38
N SER A 98 0.21 -17.57 5.56
CA SER A 98 0.13 -18.35 6.81
C SER A 98 0.66 -17.55 8.00
N LEU A 99 1.83 -16.93 7.88
CA LEU A 99 2.44 -16.13 8.96
C LEU A 99 1.55 -14.96 9.39
N VAL A 100 0.99 -14.23 8.41
CA VAL A 100 0.12 -13.09 8.68
C VAL A 100 -1.22 -13.54 9.26
N ASN A 101 -1.85 -14.59 8.73
CA ASN A 101 -3.12 -15.10 9.25
C ASN A 101 -2.97 -15.65 10.68
N ASN A 102 -1.85 -16.33 10.98
CA ASN A 102 -1.56 -16.77 12.35
C ASN A 102 -1.53 -15.59 13.32
N SER A 103 -0.86 -14.50 12.94
CA SER A 103 -0.80 -13.27 13.73
C SER A 103 -2.17 -12.59 13.85
N MET A 104 -2.96 -12.58 12.77
CA MET A 104 -4.31 -12.00 12.73
C MET A 104 -5.24 -12.69 13.71
N ASN A 105 -5.19 -14.02 13.78
CA ASN A 105 -6.00 -14.83 14.69
C ASN A 105 -5.73 -14.53 16.17
N GLN A 106 -4.56 -13.96 16.50
CA GLN A 106 -4.21 -13.59 17.87
C GLN A 106 -4.76 -12.21 18.27
N VAL A 107 -4.77 -11.25 17.34
CA VAL A 107 -5.05 -9.84 17.67
C VAL A 107 -6.43 -9.35 17.24
N LEU A 108 -6.92 -9.81 16.07
CA LEU A 108 -8.19 -9.32 15.52
C LEU A 108 -9.39 -9.64 16.42
N PRO A 109 -9.54 -10.83 17.01
CA PRO A 109 -10.65 -11.12 17.93
C PRO A 109 -10.66 -10.20 19.16
N ILE A 110 -9.49 -9.83 19.66
CA ILE A 110 -9.34 -8.90 20.80
C ILE A 110 -9.80 -7.50 20.38
N ALA A 111 -9.30 -7.02 19.24
CA ALA A 111 -9.66 -5.70 18.73
C ALA A 111 -11.15 -5.58 18.40
N LEU A 112 -11.76 -6.62 17.82
CA LEU A 112 -13.20 -6.66 17.51
C LEU A 112 -14.08 -6.69 18.76
N LYS A 113 -13.60 -7.23 19.88
CA LYS A 113 -14.31 -7.25 21.16
C LYS A 113 -14.23 -5.91 21.89
N GLU A 114 -13.12 -5.19 21.72
CA GLU A 114 -12.82 -3.95 22.44
C GLU A 114 -13.23 -2.66 21.68
N ARG A 115 -13.63 -2.78 20.40
CA ARG A 115 -14.13 -1.64 19.61
C ARG A 115 -15.56 -1.25 20.03
N SER A 116 -15.97 -0.05 19.66
CA SER A 116 -17.36 0.38 19.81
C SER A 116 -18.26 -0.22 18.73
N ASP A 117 -19.55 -0.41 19.02
CA ASP A 117 -20.52 -0.84 18.00
C ASP A 117 -20.59 0.17 16.85
N GLY A 118 -20.60 -0.33 15.61
CA GLY A 118 -20.57 0.49 14.40
C GLY A 118 -19.18 1.00 14.00
N GLU A 119 -18.15 0.81 14.84
CA GLU A 119 -16.79 1.24 14.55
C GLU A 119 -16.06 0.24 13.65
N GLU A 120 -15.44 0.71 12.57
CA GLU A 120 -14.57 -0.12 11.72
C GLU A 120 -13.11 -0.03 12.19
N LEU A 121 -12.30 -1.01 11.78
CA LEU A 121 -10.89 -1.11 12.13
C LEU A 121 -10.02 -1.06 10.87
N ALA A 122 -8.94 -0.29 10.89
CA ALA A 122 -7.85 -0.39 9.94
C ALA A 122 -6.84 -1.43 10.45
N VAL A 123 -6.47 -2.36 9.58
CA VAL A 123 -5.52 -3.44 9.85
C VAL A 123 -4.32 -3.27 8.94
N THR A 124 -3.15 -3.04 9.52
CA THR A 124 -1.87 -2.92 8.83
C THR A 124 -0.97 -4.09 9.18
N ALA A 125 -0.61 -4.90 8.20
CA ALA A 125 0.36 -5.98 8.33
C ALA A 125 1.70 -5.57 7.72
N LEU A 126 2.77 -5.77 8.46
CA LEU A 126 4.14 -5.50 8.05
C LEU A 126 4.98 -6.78 8.19
N VAL A 127 5.72 -7.10 7.13
CA VAL A 127 6.71 -8.18 7.08
C VAL A 127 8.09 -7.54 7.02
N CYS A 128 8.93 -7.84 7.99
CA CYS A 128 10.31 -7.39 8.05
C CYS A 128 11.26 -8.58 8.22
N GLY A 129 12.55 -8.34 8.01
CA GLY A 129 13.58 -9.35 8.25
C GLY A 129 14.37 -9.05 9.52
N ASP A 130 14.62 -10.09 10.32
CA ASP A 130 15.55 -10.07 11.44
C ASP A 130 16.95 -10.42 10.95
N PHE A 131 17.84 -9.43 11.07
CA PHE A 131 19.20 -9.55 10.62
C PHE A 131 20.05 -10.49 11.49
N GLU A 132 19.78 -10.61 12.79
CA GLU A 132 20.52 -11.53 13.65
C GLU A 132 20.13 -12.99 13.33
N LYS A 133 18.83 -13.26 13.12
CA LYS A 133 18.37 -14.59 12.64
C LYS A 133 18.99 -14.95 11.28
N LEU A 134 19.14 -13.97 10.39
CA LEU A 134 19.78 -14.18 9.09
C LEU A 134 21.25 -14.60 9.22
N LYS A 135 22.01 -14.06 10.19
CA LYS A 135 23.41 -14.45 10.40
C LYS A 135 23.57 -15.88 10.93
N GLU A 136 22.66 -16.30 11.81
CA GLU A 136 22.68 -17.63 12.39
C GLU A 136 22.32 -18.72 11.38
N MET A 137 21.75 -18.31 10.24
CA MET A 137 21.33 -19.18 9.16
C MET A 137 22.54 -19.78 8.42
N LYS A 138 22.84 -21.05 8.69
CA LYS A 138 24.03 -21.74 8.13
C LYS A 138 23.94 -22.05 6.63
N ASN A 139 22.74 -22.10 6.04
CA ASN A 139 22.50 -22.42 4.63
C ASN A 139 21.45 -21.48 4.02
N VAL A 140 21.87 -20.48 3.25
CA VAL A 140 20.97 -19.49 2.59
C VAL A 140 20.15 -20.09 1.43
N GLY A 141 20.33 -21.38 1.12
CA GLY A 141 19.68 -22.06 -0.01
C GLY A 141 18.43 -22.88 0.32
N ASP A 142 18.01 -22.94 1.58
CA ASP A 142 16.77 -23.61 1.98
C ASP A 142 15.65 -22.57 2.16
N ASP A 143 14.71 -22.55 1.20
CA ASP A 143 13.54 -21.67 1.20
C ASP A 143 12.78 -21.75 2.54
N ASP A 144 12.67 -22.93 3.17
CA ASP A 144 11.94 -23.11 4.42
C ASP A 144 12.67 -22.50 5.63
N GLY A 145 14.01 -22.53 5.64
CA GLY A 145 14.80 -21.87 6.66
C GLY A 145 14.72 -20.34 6.58
N PHE A 146 14.52 -19.79 5.38
CA PHE A 146 14.53 -18.33 5.16
C PHE A 146 13.28 -17.66 5.76
N PHE A 147 12.14 -18.35 5.80
CA PHE A 147 10.96 -17.82 6.50
C PHE A 147 11.18 -17.64 8.01
N GLY A 148 12.12 -18.39 8.60
CA GLY A 148 12.50 -18.23 10.01
C GLY A 148 13.16 -16.89 10.31
N VAL A 149 13.68 -16.20 9.30
CA VAL A 149 14.31 -14.86 9.45
C VAL A 149 13.30 -13.73 9.32
N LEU A 150 12.05 -14.02 8.93
CA LEU A 150 11.01 -13.00 8.77
C LEU A 150 10.19 -12.86 10.05
N ASP A 151 9.94 -11.60 10.41
CA ASP A 151 9.05 -11.22 11.49
C ASP A 151 7.77 -10.59 10.90
N VAL A 152 6.64 -10.83 11.57
CA VAL A 152 5.35 -10.25 11.22
C VAL A 152 4.84 -9.39 12.37
N HIS A 153 4.45 -8.18 12.00
CA HIS A 153 3.86 -7.20 12.90
C HIS A 153 2.48 -6.81 12.40
N LEU A 154 1.50 -6.73 13.30
CA LEU A 154 0.15 -6.27 12.98
C LEU A 154 -0.21 -5.06 13.83
N HIS A 155 -0.54 -3.97 13.17
CA HIS A 155 -1.13 -2.81 13.79
C HIS A 155 -2.63 -2.78 13.48
N VAL A 156 -3.46 -2.64 14.52
CA VAL A 156 -4.90 -2.49 14.39
C VAL A 156 -5.30 -1.19 15.09
N GLY A 157 -6.05 -0.34 14.39
CA GLY A 157 -6.55 0.90 14.96
C GLY A 157 -7.92 1.26 14.40
N ASN A 158 -8.60 2.17 15.08
CA ASN A 158 -9.93 2.62 14.69
C ASN A 158 -9.91 3.27 13.30
N TYR A 159 -10.96 3.02 12.52
CA TYR A 159 -11.13 3.55 11.18
C TYR A 159 -12.53 4.14 11.02
N VAL A 160 -12.57 5.39 10.53
CA VAL A 160 -13.81 6.06 10.16
C VAL A 160 -13.77 6.27 8.65
N PRO A 161 -14.66 5.62 7.87
CA PRO A 161 -14.72 5.87 6.44
C PRO A 161 -15.14 7.33 6.17
N PRO A 162 -14.53 8.01 5.20
CA PRO A 162 -15.05 9.28 4.71
C PRO A 162 -16.47 9.09 4.20
N VAL A 163 -17.35 10.03 4.50
CA VAL A 163 -18.73 10.01 3.99
C VAL A 163 -18.72 10.39 2.52
N PHE A 164 -19.32 9.56 1.68
CA PHE A 164 -19.43 9.82 0.25
C PHE A 164 -20.42 10.95 -0.05
N GLY A 165 -20.14 11.74 -1.10
CA GLY A 165 -21.03 12.81 -1.59
C GLY A 165 -21.01 14.10 -0.77
N ILE A 166 -20.03 14.26 0.12
CA ILE A 166 -19.77 15.51 0.85
C ILE A 166 -18.59 16.22 0.16
N ASP A 167 -18.80 17.44 -0.34
CA ASP A 167 -17.81 18.20 -1.10
C ASP A 167 -16.53 18.43 -0.28
N GLU A 168 -16.66 18.66 1.03
CA GLU A 168 -15.53 18.84 1.94
C GLU A 168 -14.63 17.59 2.08
N ASN A 169 -15.14 16.41 1.71
CA ASN A 169 -14.36 15.17 1.68
C ASN A 169 -13.64 14.96 0.34
N GLY A 170 -13.84 15.86 -0.62
CA GLY A 170 -13.14 15.86 -1.90
C GLY A 170 -11.62 15.98 -1.72
N ALA A 171 -10.87 15.20 -2.50
CA ALA A 171 -9.42 15.26 -2.46
C ALA A 171 -8.91 16.55 -3.13
N HIS A 172 -8.12 17.33 -2.40
CA HIS A 172 -7.42 18.49 -2.93
C HIS A 172 -5.97 18.09 -3.22
N LEU A 173 -5.57 18.23 -4.48
CA LEU A 173 -4.32 17.65 -4.99
C LEU A 173 -3.29 18.74 -5.28
N ALA A 174 -2.01 18.47 -5.02
CA ALA A 174 -0.90 19.28 -5.52
C ALA A 174 0.26 18.41 -5.98
N LEU A 175 0.90 18.82 -7.08
CA LEU A 175 2.08 18.15 -7.61
C LEU A 175 3.33 18.55 -6.82
N VAL A 176 4.15 17.59 -6.39
CA VAL A 176 5.22 17.89 -5.42
C VAL A 176 6.58 17.25 -5.71
N GLY A 177 6.64 16.15 -6.46
CA GLY A 177 7.92 15.43 -6.61
C GLY A 177 7.86 14.23 -7.55
N ARG A 178 9.02 13.57 -7.69
CA ARG A 178 9.20 12.42 -8.59
C ARG A 178 8.55 11.14 -8.10
N GLY A 179 8.40 10.18 -9.01
CA GLY A 179 7.96 8.82 -8.72
C GLY A 179 8.86 8.08 -7.73
N ARG A 180 8.29 7.04 -7.11
CA ARG A 180 8.95 6.26 -6.06
C ARG A 180 9.97 5.28 -6.64
N ASP A 181 11.08 5.10 -5.94
CA ASP A 181 11.98 3.99 -6.22
C ASP A 181 11.29 2.67 -5.82
N VAL A 182 11.43 1.63 -6.65
CA VAL A 182 10.78 0.31 -6.47
C VAL A 182 9.26 0.44 -6.26
N ALA A 183 8.62 1.29 -7.07
CA ALA A 183 7.20 1.61 -6.93
C ALA A 183 6.26 0.39 -6.93
N ALA A 184 6.66 -0.70 -7.59
CA ALA A 184 5.93 -1.97 -7.61
C ALA A 184 5.75 -2.64 -6.23
N ALA A 185 6.53 -2.23 -5.22
CA ALA A 185 6.41 -2.70 -3.83
C ALA A 185 5.85 -1.62 -2.90
N LYS A 186 5.02 -2.04 -1.93
CA LYS A 186 4.58 -1.20 -0.81
C LYS A 186 5.50 -1.43 0.39
N TYR A 187 6.35 -0.46 0.71
CA TYR A 187 7.39 -0.60 1.73
C TYR A 187 7.41 0.55 2.73
N SER A 188 7.70 0.25 3.99
CA SER A 188 7.53 1.17 5.11
C SER A 188 8.52 2.35 5.09
N ALA A 189 9.71 2.17 4.49
CA ALA A 189 10.70 3.24 4.35
C ALA A 189 10.16 4.45 3.58
N TRP A 190 9.17 4.25 2.69
CA TRP A 190 8.49 5.34 1.99
C TRP A 190 7.88 6.36 2.95
N VAL A 191 7.43 5.94 4.15
CA VAL A 191 6.91 6.86 5.18
C VAL A 191 7.96 7.88 5.62
N ARG A 192 9.22 7.48 5.71
CA ARG A 192 10.33 8.39 6.01
C ARG A 192 10.74 9.21 4.79
N LEU A 193 10.83 8.57 3.62
CA LEU A 193 11.31 9.19 2.39
C LEU A 193 10.40 10.30 1.87
N ARG A 194 9.08 10.21 2.11
CA ARG A 194 8.14 11.25 1.68
C ARG A 194 8.06 12.46 2.63
N LYS A 195 8.64 12.42 3.84
CA LYS A 195 8.54 13.55 4.79
C LYS A 195 8.98 14.90 4.23
N PRO A 196 10.06 14.99 3.42
CA PRO A 196 10.41 16.25 2.77
C PRO A 196 9.31 16.75 1.82
N LEU A 197 8.60 15.84 1.14
CA LEU A 197 7.46 16.19 0.27
C LEU A 197 6.26 16.66 1.10
N ASP A 198 5.95 15.98 2.20
CA ASP A 198 4.88 16.37 3.12
C ASP A 198 5.07 17.81 3.67
N LYS A 199 6.32 18.27 3.83
CA LYS A 199 6.64 19.65 4.24
C LYS A 199 6.33 20.70 3.17
N LEU A 200 6.20 20.30 1.92
CA LEU A 200 5.83 21.18 0.80
C LEU A 200 4.32 21.27 0.60
N ARG A 201 3.53 20.50 1.37
CA ARG A 201 2.06 20.44 1.24
C ARG A 201 1.43 21.81 1.54
N PRO A 202 0.71 22.42 0.58
CA PRO A 202 -0.12 23.58 0.85
C PRO A 202 -1.23 23.26 1.88
N PRO A 203 -1.69 24.22 2.70
CA PRO A 203 -2.64 23.95 3.78
C PRO A 203 -3.96 23.30 3.38
N SER A 204 -4.47 23.58 2.18
CA SER A 204 -5.73 23.03 1.67
C SER A 204 -5.58 21.67 0.99
N VAL A 205 -4.36 21.21 0.74
CA VAL A 205 -4.08 20.00 -0.04
C VAL A 205 -4.17 18.77 0.86
N THR A 206 -4.94 17.77 0.44
CA THR A 206 -5.13 16.52 1.18
C THR A 206 -4.25 15.39 0.65
N GLU A 207 -3.79 15.45 -0.60
CA GLU A 207 -2.90 14.46 -1.20
C GLU A 207 -1.90 15.11 -2.16
N LEU A 208 -0.68 14.58 -2.18
CA LEU A 208 0.41 15.05 -3.02
C LEU A 208 0.64 14.10 -4.18
N LEU A 209 0.58 14.62 -5.40
CA LEU A 209 0.81 13.87 -6.63
C LEU A 209 2.30 13.83 -7.00
N LEU A 210 2.68 12.73 -7.64
CA LEU A 210 4.02 12.45 -8.11
C LEU A 210 4.08 12.48 -9.64
N SER A 211 5.10 13.13 -10.19
CA SER A 211 5.42 13.16 -11.62
C SER A 211 6.93 13.29 -11.81
N ASN A 212 7.48 12.60 -12.82
CA ASN A 212 8.91 12.65 -13.12
C ASN A 212 9.29 13.88 -13.97
N ASP A 213 8.35 14.46 -14.71
CA ASP A 213 8.59 15.55 -15.67
C ASP A 213 7.75 16.80 -15.37
N GLY A 214 6.83 16.73 -14.42
CA GLY A 214 5.91 17.82 -14.06
C GLY A 214 4.60 17.80 -14.85
N ASP A 215 4.47 16.95 -15.87
CA ASP A 215 3.30 16.84 -16.72
C ASP A 215 2.59 15.49 -16.55
N ARG A 216 3.31 14.38 -16.74
CA ARG A 216 2.76 13.03 -16.67
C ARG A 216 2.58 12.62 -15.22
N ILE A 217 1.33 12.58 -14.77
CA ILE A 217 0.98 12.27 -13.39
C ILE A 217 1.00 10.76 -13.18
N LEU A 218 1.79 10.30 -12.22
CA LEU A 218 1.96 8.88 -11.91
C LEU A 218 0.91 8.41 -10.89
N GLU A 219 1.05 8.85 -9.65
CA GLU A 219 0.22 8.45 -8.51
C GLU A 219 0.34 9.47 -7.38
N GLY A 220 -0.42 9.30 -6.30
CA GLY A 220 -0.26 10.08 -5.08
C GLY A 220 0.83 9.51 -4.16
N CYS A 221 1.16 10.23 -3.10
CA CYS A 221 2.12 9.74 -2.10
C CYS A 221 1.61 8.49 -1.39
N ILE A 222 0.30 8.34 -1.20
CA ILE A 222 -0.31 7.15 -0.58
C ILE A 222 -1.51 6.59 -1.35
N THR A 223 -1.78 7.11 -2.56
CA THR A 223 -2.93 6.76 -3.40
C THR A 223 -2.53 6.48 -4.84
N ASN A 224 -3.38 5.80 -5.61
CA ASN A 224 -3.31 5.83 -7.08
C ASN A 224 -4.24 6.92 -7.65
N PHE A 225 -3.87 7.50 -8.78
CA PHE A 225 -4.58 8.62 -9.42
C PHE A 225 -5.27 8.18 -10.71
N PHE A 226 -6.47 8.72 -10.94
CA PHE A 226 -7.29 8.47 -12.11
C PHE A 226 -7.91 9.77 -12.60
N VAL A 227 -8.14 9.85 -13.91
CA VAL A 227 -8.94 10.91 -14.54
C VAL A 227 -9.98 10.30 -15.46
N ILE A 228 -11.10 11.00 -15.62
CA ILE A 228 -12.10 10.73 -16.65
C ILE A 228 -11.90 11.79 -17.73
N CYS A 229 -11.51 11.37 -18.92
CA CYS A 229 -11.22 12.28 -20.04
C CYS A 229 -12.27 12.13 -21.14
N ARG A 230 -12.61 13.23 -21.82
CA ARG A 230 -13.31 13.15 -23.11
C ARG A 230 -12.40 12.51 -24.14
N ARG A 231 -12.96 11.62 -24.94
CA ARG A 231 -12.28 11.06 -26.11
C ARG A 231 -12.24 12.07 -27.25
N ASP A 232 -11.14 12.07 -27.99
CA ASP A 232 -11.07 12.80 -29.24
C ASP A 232 -12.01 12.12 -30.25
N LYS A 233 -12.86 12.92 -30.91
CA LYS A 233 -13.92 12.46 -31.84
C LYS A 233 -13.40 11.73 -33.09
N SER A 234 -12.08 11.64 -33.27
CA SER A 234 -11.45 10.90 -34.36
C SER A 234 -11.46 9.39 -34.13
N ASP A 235 -11.60 8.96 -32.89
CA ASP A 235 -11.39 7.57 -32.48
C ASP A 235 -12.76 6.92 -32.24
N ASP A 236 -13.30 6.37 -33.32
CA ASP A 236 -14.38 5.37 -33.35
C ASP A 236 -15.83 5.88 -33.32
N TYR A 237 -16.58 5.60 -34.40
CA TYR A 237 -18.00 5.96 -34.56
C TYR A 237 -18.96 5.03 -33.79
N ASP A 238 -18.44 4.03 -33.05
CA ASP A 238 -19.24 2.94 -32.47
C ASP A 238 -19.08 2.79 -30.93
N SER A 239 -18.43 3.75 -30.25
CA SER A 239 -18.36 3.74 -28.79
C SER A 239 -19.59 4.40 -28.17
N ALA A 240 -20.33 3.64 -27.35
CA ALA A 240 -21.44 4.16 -26.54
C ALA A 240 -21.00 5.23 -25.52
N TYR A 241 -19.70 5.36 -25.23
CA TYR A 241 -19.15 6.27 -24.23
C TYR A 241 -18.26 7.34 -24.88
N SER A 242 -18.58 8.61 -24.62
CA SER A 242 -17.79 9.78 -25.02
C SER A 242 -16.56 10.02 -24.13
N VAL A 243 -16.37 9.19 -23.10
CA VAL A 243 -15.34 9.34 -22.08
C VAL A 243 -14.55 8.05 -21.88
N GLU A 244 -13.33 8.19 -21.37
CA GLU A 244 -12.48 7.10 -20.93
C GLU A 244 -11.83 7.39 -19.59
N VAL A 245 -11.44 6.34 -18.89
CA VAL A 245 -10.70 6.42 -17.63
C VAL A 245 -9.21 6.25 -17.93
N GLN A 246 -8.39 7.21 -17.49
CA GLN A 246 -6.93 7.12 -17.60
C GLN A 246 -6.27 6.97 -16.23
N THR A 247 -5.20 6.19 -16.16
CA THR A 247 -4.33 6.04 -14.99
C THR A 247 -2.95 5.61 -15.44
N ALA A 248 -1.89 6.02 -14.73
CA ALA A 248 -0.53 5.66 -15.11
C ALA A 248 -0.32 4.14 -15.11
N PRO A 249 0.41 3.58 -16.10
CA PRO A 249 0.69 2.16 -16.18
C PRO A 249 1.71 1.73 -15.13
N ILE A 250 1.60 0.49 -14.65
CA ILE A 250 2.54 -0.07 -13.65
C ILE A 250 3.99 -0.01 -14.15
N THR A 251 4.20 -0.14 -15.47
CA THR A 251 5.51 -0.08 -16.13
C THR A 251 6.20 1.28 -16.00
N GLU A 252 5.46 2.36 -15.71
CA GLU A 252 6.01 3.71 -15.47
C GLU A 252 6.34 3.98 -13.99
N GLY A 253 6.24 2.96 -13.13
CA GLY A 253 6.65 3.08 -11.74
C GLY A 253 5.56 3.61 -10.82
N VAL A 254 4.40 2.96 -10.83
CA VAL A 254 3.31 3.16 -9.85
C VAL A 254 3.05 1.90 -9.03
N LEU A 255 2.44 2.07 -7.85
CA LEU A 255 2.01 0.95 -7.03
C LEU A 255 0.85 0.22 -7.71
N PRO A 256 0.90 -1.12 -7.86
CA PRO A 256 -0.29 -1.89 -8.17
C PRO A 256 -1.23 -1.92 -6.94
N GLY A 257 -1.99 -0.85 -6.74
CA GLY A 257 -2.96 -0.73 -5.67
C GLY A 257 -4.12 -1.73 -5.82
N VAL A 258 -4.62 -2.23 -4.69
CA VAL A 258 -5.75 -3.18 -4.69
C VAL A 258 -7.01 -2.49 -5.23
N ILE A 259 -7.28 -1.27 -4.78
CA ILE A 259 -8.43 -0.49 -5.24
C ILE A 259 -8.23 0.01 -6.67
N ARG A 260 -7.01 0.39 -7.08
CA ARG A 260 -6.69 0.67 -8.50
C ARG A 260 -7.09 -0.50 -9.40
N GLN A 261 -6.69 -1.72 -9.05
CA GLN A 261 -7.05 -2.91 -9.82
C GLN A 261 -8.58 -3.12 -9.86
N LEU A 262 -9.27 -2.90 -8.74
CA LEU A 262 -10.73 -3.01 -8.68
C LEU A 262 -11.43 -1.99 -9.59
N VAL A 263 -10.96 -0.73 -9.63
CA VAL A 263 -11.50 0.30 -10.52
C VAL A 263 -11.41 -0.16 -11.97
N ILE A 264 -10.24 -0.65 -12.40
CA ILE A 264 -10.03 -1.14 -13.76
C ILE A 264 -10.97 -2.31 -14.07
N GLU A 265 -11.07 -3.29 -13.18
CA GLU A 265 -11.96 -4.45 -13.33
C GLU A 265 -13.44 -4.03 -13.43
N VAL A 266 -13.88 -3.06 -12.62
CA VAL A 266 -15.24 -2.53 -12.66
C VAL A 266 -15.49 -1.80 -13.97
N CYS A 267 -14.59 -0.92 -14.41
CA CYS A 267 -14.72 -0.23 -15.69
C CYS A 267 -14.85 -1.22 -16.86
N LEU A 268 -13.97 -2.22 -16.93
CA LEU A 268 -14.02 -3.28 -17.93
C LEU A 268 -15.37 -4.04 -17.88
N SER A 269 -15.85 -4.40 -16.68
CA SER A 269 -17.14 -5.10 -16.53
C SER A 269 -18.35 -4.26 -16.95
N LYS A 270 -18.23 -2.94 -16.95
CA LYS A 270 -19.27 -1.98 -17.36
C LYS A 270 -19.11 -1.52 -18.82
N GLY A 271 -18.09 -2.02 -19.53
CA GLY A 271 -17.74 -1.55 -20.87
C GLY A 271 -17.21 -0.11 -20.89
N ILE A 272 -16.82 0.45 -19.74
CA ILE A 272 -16.17 1.76 -19.66
C ILE A 272 -14.72 1.58 -20.08
N PRO A 273 -14.26 2.30 -21.12
CA PRO A 273 -12.89 2.18 -21.59
C PRO A 273 -11.87 2.66 -20.56
N VAL A 274 -10.80 1.90 -20.40
CA VAL A 274 -9.66 2.24 -19.54
C VAL A 274 -8.41 2.28 -20.40
N HIS A 275 -7.65 3.36 -20.28
CA HIS A 275 -6.36 3.51 -20.93
C HIS A 275 -5.27 3.69 -19.87
N GLU A 276 -4.36 2.70 -19.76
CA GLU A 276 -3.23 2.78 -18.83
C GLU A 276 -2.12 3.67 -19.42
N VAL A 277 -2.34 4.98 -19.36
CA VAL A 277 -1.41 6.06 -19.73
C VAL A 277 -1.38 7.08 -18.59
N ALA A 278 -0.19 7.59 -18.25
CA ALA A 278 -0.07 8.64 -17.24
C ALA A 278 -0.83 9.90 -17.71
N PRO A 279 -1.86 10.37 -16.97
CA PRO A 279 -2.60 11.56 -17.34
C PRO A 279 -1.66 12.76 -17.46
N SER A 280 -1.77 13.50 -18.56
CA SER A 280 -0.95 14.70 -18.83
C SER A 280 -1.64 15.93 -18.27
N TRP A 281 -0.95 16.67 -17.41
CA TRP A 281 -1.43 17.93 -16.85
C TRP A 281 -1.69 18.98 -17.94
N GLU A 282 -0.90 19.03 -19.02
CA GLU A 282 -1.17 19.91 -20.16
C GLU A 282 -2.55 19.67 -20.79
N LYS A 283 -3.07 18.44 -20.66
CA LYS A 283 -4.40 18.05 -21.16
C LYS A 283 -5.50 18.11 -20.09
N HIS A 284 -5.26 18.71 -18.93
CA HIS A 284 -6.25 18.75 -17.84
C HIS A 284 -7.58 19.41 -18.23
N GLY A 285 -7.59 20.31 -19.22
CA GLY A 285 -8.81 20.90 -19.76
C GLY A 285 -9.76 19.90 -20.45
N LEU A 286 -9.31 18.67 -20.72
CA LEU A 286 -10.12 17.57 -21.24
C LEU A 286 -10.67 16.65 -20.14
N TRP A 287 -10.29 16.87 -18.88
CA TRP A 287 -10.73 16.06 -17.76
C TRP A 287 -12.11 16.52 -17.31
N GLU A 288 -13.06 15.60 -17.30
CA GLU A 288 -14.38 15.83 -16.69
C GLU A 288 -14.31 15.66 -15.17
N GLU A 289 -13.54 14.66 -14.71
CA GLU A 289 -13.40 14.31 -13.31
C GLU A 289 -12.00 13.75 -13.03
N ALA A 290 -11.59 13.81 -11.77
CA ALA A 290 -10.38 13.15 -11.29
C ALA A 290 -10.62 12.57 -9.89
N PHE A 291 -10.01 11.43 -9.59
CA PHE A 291 -10.14 10.80 -8.28
C PHE A 291 -8.89 10.03 -7.87
N VAL A 292 -8.78 9.78 -6.56
CA VAL A 292 -7.69 9.02 -5.95
C VAL A 292 -8.22 7.80 -5.21
N THR A 293 -7.39 6.75 -5.08
CA THR A 293 -7.77 5.50 -4.41
C THR A 293 -6.68 5.04 -3.43
N THR A 294 -7.06 4.57 -2.24
CA THR A 294 -6.16 4.14 -1.14
C THR A 294 -6.07 2.62 -1.00
#